data_AF-A0A810Q5A5-F1
#
_entry.id   AF-A0A810Q5A5-F1
#
_cell.length_a   1.000
_cell.length_b   1.000
_cell.length_c   1.000
_cell.angle_alpha   90.00
_cell.angle_beta   90.00
_cell.angle_gamma   90.00
#
_symmetry.space_group_name_H-M   'P 1'
#
loop_
_entity.id
_entity.type
_entity.pdbx_description
1 polymer ?
#
loop_
_entity_poly.entity_id
_entity_poly.type
_entity_poly.pdbx_seq_one_letter_code
_entity_poly.pdbx_strand_id
1 'polypeptide(L)'
;MTKNMYIVAGDGPCNEELALRMQAGDKNAAERLVAQNEGYLTDLAWAYTPLCEMEDLKQEAALALLDAARRFDPAYGTKLLTYATPAIEATLSDYAARHAFPLSVPASRGSQLRRVAYLCVEAQDASETELTKAVCEKLKVSSKAAEALIKEYRTLFCVQQLGDDVFSVSCGGNPAVAYDRLMRRTLLMQRMEEVLTPRELNLVRSYLGIGQPDEVGMTFQELAIYLNYNGPSGAEKAYKTALQKLRKNLYSGTYGQWLSAQRAIRAAKAEAEANSGQYTTPQRTWLDEKALMERFICEVVSLIRVHKIFSDTLEKETE
;
A
#
# COMPACT_ATOMS: atom_id res chain seq x y z
N MET A 1 -22.72 32.61 24.94
CA MET A 1 -23.28 32.37 23.59
C MET A 1 -22.70 31.07 23.07
N THR A 2 -23.40 29.96 23.28
CA THR A 2 -23.03 28.62 22.86
C THR A 2 -23.50 28.39 21.43
N LYS A 3 -22.57 28.17 20.50
CA LYS A 3 -22.83 27.88 19.09
C LYS A 3 -23.46 26.48 18.98
N ASN A 4 -24.77 26.45 18.75
CA ASN A 4 -25.47 25.29 18.21
C ASN A 4 -24.97 25.02 16.79
N MET A 5 -24.26 23.92 16.59
CA MET A 5 -23.74 23.49 15.29
C MET A 5 -24.20 22.07 14.97
N TYR A 6 -25.53 21.91 14.86
CA TYR A 6 -26.14 20.85 14.06
C TYR A 6 -27.26 21.50 13.28
N ILE A 7 -27.03 21.66 11.97
CA ILE A 7 -28.04 22.12 11.02
C ILE A 7 -29.13 21.05 10.99
N VAL A 8 -30.32 21.41 11.44
CA VAL A 8 -31.54 20.61 11.32
C VAL A 8 -31.87 20.50 9.83
N ALA A 9 -31.52 19.38 9.21
CA ALA A 9 -32.16 18.94 7.97
C ALA A 9 -33.61 18.54 8.31
N GLY A 10 -34.56 19.11 7.57
CA GLY A 10 -35.97 19.25 7.94
C GLY A 10 -36.79 17.97 8.11
N ASP A 11 -37.87 18.07 8.89
CA ASP A 11 -39.07 17.22 9.01
C ASP A 11 -38.93 15.68 8.94
N GLY A 12 -37.71 15.16 9.08
CA GLY A 12 -37.43 13.73 9.13
C GLY A 12 -37.68 13.15 10.53
N PRO A 13 -38.14 11.89 10.63
CA PRO A 13 -38.27 11.21 11.92
C PRO A 13 -36.91 11.14 12.61
N CYS A 14 -36.90 11.28 13.93
CA CYS A 14 -35.66 11.14 14.69
C CYS A 14 -35.19 9.68 14.74
N ASN A 15 -33.93 9.46 15.10
CA ASN A 15 -33.36 8.13 15.25
C ASN A 15 -34.16 7.26 16.23
N GLU A 16 -34.65 7.86 17.33
CA GLU A 16 -35.48 7.15 18.31
C GLU A 16 -36.83 6.71 17.73
N GLU A 17 -37.47 7.57 16.94
CA GLU A 17 -38.74 7.26 16.27
C GLU A 17 -38.56 6.16 15.22
N LEU A 18 -37.48 6.22 14.44
CA LEU A 18 -37.13 5.18 13.48
C LEU A 18 -36.88 3.82 14.15
N ALA A 19 -36.19 3.79 15.30
CA ALA A 19 -35.99 2.56 16.06
C ALA A 19 -37.32 1.93 16.52
N LEU A 20 -38.25 2.74 17.06
CA LEU A 20 -39.58 2.26 17.47
C LEU A 20 -40.42 1.76 16.29
N ARG A 21 -40.40 2.46 15.15
CA ARG A 21 -41.10 2.02 13.93
C ARG A 21 -40.54 0.69 13.42
N MET A 22 -39.23 0.52 13.47
CA MET A 22 -38.58 -0.73 13.11
C MET A 22 -39.01 -1.88 14.04
N GLN A 23 -39.09 -1.64 15.36
CA GLN A 23 -39.59 -2.64 16.33
C GLN A 23 -41.07 -2.99 16.10
N ALA A 24 -41.88 -2.04 15.63
CA ALA A 24 -43.27 -2.25 15.24
C ALA A 24 -43.45 -2.97 13.88
N GLY A 25 -42.36 -3.31 13.19
CA GLY A 25 -42.38 -4.07 11.94
C GLY A 25 -42.38 -3.22 10.66
N ASP A 26 -42.12 -1.90 10.75
CA ASP A 26 -41.93 -1.04 9.57
C ASP A 26 -40.61 -1.38 8.86
N LYS A 27 -40.71 -1.99 7.68
CA LYS A 27 -39.55 -2.42 6.88
C LYS A 27 -38.72 -1.24 6.35
N ASN A 28 -39.34 -0.08 6.14
CA ASN A 28 -38.65 1.09 5.57
C ASN A 28 -37.86 1.87 6.64
N ALA A 29 -38.16 1.64 7.92
CA ALA A 29 -37.51 2.35 9.02
C ALA A 29 -36.02 1.98 9.15
N ALA A 30 -35.65 0.72 8.88
CA ALA A 30 -34.27 0.24 8.96
C ALA A 30 -33.35 0.94 7.94
N GLU A 31 -33.75 0.99 6.67
CA GLU A 31 -32.98 1.62 5.60
C GLU A 31 -32.79 3.12 5.86
N ARG A 32 -33.86 3.81 6.29
CA ARG A 32 -33.79 5.24 6.64
C ARG A 32 -32.88 5.49 7.84
N LEU A 33 -32.91 4.62 8.84
CA LEU A 33 -32.04 4.74 10.02
C LEU A 33 -30.56 4.60 9.63
N VAL A 34 -30.22 3.65 8.77
CA VAL A 34 -28.82 3.50 8.29
C VAL A 34 -28.41 4.71 7.45
N ALA A 35 -29.22 5.10 6.46
CA ALA A 35 -28.91 6.22 5.56
C ALA A 35 -28.71 7.55 6.31
N GLN A 36 -29.54 7.83 7.33
CA GLN A 36 -29.44 9.05 8.14
C GLN A 36 -28.15 9.10 8.97
N ASN A 37 -27.57 7.94 9.30
CA ASN A 37 -26.40 7.83 10.18
C ASN A 37 -25.14 7.38 9.45
N GLU A 38 -25.14 7.29 8.11
CA GLU A 38 -24.01 6.79 7.33
C GLU A 38 -22.71 7.56 7.61
N GLY A 39 -22.78 8.88 7.70
CA GLY A 39 -21.61 9.72 8.03
C GLY A 39 -21.03 9.38 9.41
N TYR A 40 -21.89 9.21 10.42
CA TYR A 40 -21.47 8.84 11.77
C TYR A 40 -20.84 7.43 11.82
N LEU A 41 -21.43 6.47 11.11
CA LEU A 41 -20.87 5.11 11.01
C LEU A 41 -19.52 5.11 10.29
N THR A 42 -19.38 5.94 9.25
CA THR A 42 -18.12 6.13 8.53
C THR A 42 -17.04 6.73 9.43
N ASP A 43 -17.39 7.71 10.26
CA ASP A 43 -16.48 8.31 11.23
C ASP A 43 -15.95 7.28 12.25
N LEU A 44 -16.83 6.40 12.75
CA LEU A 44 -16.43 5.30 13.65
C LEU A 44 -15.56 4.25 12.92
N ALA A 45 -15.92 3.91 11.68
CA ALA A 45 -15.19 2.93 10.87
C ALA A 45 -13.79 3.41 10.47
N TRP A 46 -13.57 4.72 10.36
CA TRP A 46 -12.29 5.30 9.94
C TRP A 46 -11.11 4.76 10.76
N ALA A 47 -11.28 4.61 12.08
CA ALA A 47 -10.25 4.10 12.98
C ALA A 47 -9.75 2.68 12.63
N TYR A 48 -10.54 1.92 11.86
CA TYR A 48 -10.27 0.53 11.49
C TYR A 48 -9.88 0.34 10.01
N THR A 49 -9.92 1.40 9.19
CA THR A 49 -9.54 1.34 7.77
C THR A 49 -8.12 0.88 7.46
N PRO A 50 -7.12 1.03 8.34
CA PRO A 50 -5.80 0.42 8.11
C PRO A 50 -5.82 -1.12 8.18
N LEU A 51 -6.91 -1.71 8.67
CA LEU A 51 -7.03 -3.15 8.95
C LEU A 51 -7.98 -3.87 7.99
N CYS A 52 -9.03 -3.18 7.54
CA CYS A 52 -10.06 -3.76 6.68
C CYS A 52 -10.60 -2.71 5.69
N GLU A 53 -11.23 -3.20 4.63
CA GLU A 53 -11.88 -2.36 3.63
C GLU A 53 -13.00 -1.52 4.25
N MET A 54 -13.09 -0.24 3.86
CA MET A 54 -14.03 0.72 4.44
C MET A 54 -15.48 0.30 4.26
N GLU A 55 -15.84 -0.23 3.09
CA GLU A 55 -17.24 -0.61 2.83
C GLU A 55 -17.69 -1.79 3.68
N ASP A 56 -16.80 -2.75 3.96
CA ASP A 56 -17.11 -3.87 4.84
C ASP A 56 -17.31 -3.39 6.29
N LEU A 57 -16.44 -2.49 6.77
CA LEU A 57 -16.56 -1.89 8.10
C LEU A 57 -17.86 -1.08 8.24
N LYS A 58 -18.25 -0.31 7.21
CA LYS A 58 -19.52 0.43 7.20
C LYS A 58 -20.72 -0.52 7.27
N GLN A 59 -20.68 -1.65 6.56
CA GLN A 59 -21.74 -2.66 6.61
C GLN A 59 -21.87 -3.28 7.99
N GLU A 60 -20.76 -3.66 8.63
CA GLU A 60 -20.75 -4.22 9.99
C GLU A 60 -21.26 -3.20 11.03
N ALA A 61 -20.85 -1.94 10.91
CA ALA A 61 -21.35 -0.87 11.76
C ALA A 61 -22.86 -0.63 11.57
N ALA A 62 -23.36 -0.71 10.34
CA ALA A 62 -24.79 -0.61 10.05
C ALA A 62 -25.57 -1.79 10.65
N LEU A 63 -25.06 -3.02 10.55
CA LEU A 63 -25.67 -4.19 11.18
C LEU A 63 -25.72 -4.05 12.70
N ALA A 64 -24.64 -3.59 13.33
CA ALA A 64 -24.59 -3.34 14.77
C ALA A 64 -25.57 -2.25 15.22
N LEU A 65 -25.72 -1.17 14.43
CA LEU A 65 -26.71 -0.13 14.69
C LEU A 65 -28.13 -0.67 14.62
N LEU A 66 -28.46 -1.48 13.61
CA LEU A 66 -29.77 -2.10 13.46
C LEU A 66 -30.06 -3.06 14.61
N ASP A 67 -29.08 -3.88 15.02
CA ASP A 67 -29.22 -4.79 16.16
C ASP A 67 -29.44 -4.04 17.48
N ALA A 68 -28.72 -2.94 17.69
CA ALA A 68 -28.93 -2.06 18.84
C ALA A 68 -30.32 -1.42 18.81
N ALA A 69 -30.75 -0.91 17.66
CA ALA A 69 -32.05 -0.27 17.50
C ALA A 69 -33.23 -1.24 17.71
N ARG A 70 -33.08 -2.56 17.43
CA ARG A 70 -34.10 -3.57 17.77
C ARG A 70 -34.29 -3.76 19.28
N ARG A 71 -33.28 -3.44 20.10
CA ARG A 71 -33.28 -3.63 21.56
C ARG A 71 -33.39 -2.30 22.33
N PHE A 72 -33.46 -1.19 21.60
CA PHE A 72 -33.46 0.14 22.17
C PHE A 72 -34.78 0.46 22.88
N ASP A 73 -34.70 1.00 24.10
CA ASP A 73 -35.85 1.47 24.85
C ASP A 73 -35.64 2.95 25.25
N PRO A 74 -36.45 3.88 24.71
CA PRO A 74 -36.32 5.30 25.02
C PRO A 74 -36.73 5.66 26.46
N ALA A 75 -37.40 4.79 27.21
CA ALA A 75 -37.77 5.04 28.60
C ALA A 75 -36.55 5.26 29.51
N TYR A 76 -35.37 4.75 29.12
CA TYR A 76 -34.10 4.98 29.82
C TYR A 76 -33.50 6.37 29.56
N GLY A 77 -34.12 7.22 28.73
CA GLY A 77 -33.72 8.61 28.52
C GLY A 77 -32.39 8.80 27.77
N THR A 78 -31.82 7.73 27.23
CA THR A 78 -30.56 7.75 26.47
C THR A 78 -30.84 7.85 24.98
N LYS A 79 -30.05 8.65 24.25
CA LYS A 79 -30.15 8.77 22.79
C LYS A 79 -29.72 7.47 22.10
N LEU A 80 -30.35 7.12 20.98
CA LEU A 80 -30.09 5.85 20.29
C LEU A 80 -28.61 5.68 19.95
N LEU A 81 -27.99 6.69 19.35
CA LEU A 81 -26.58 6.61 18.96
C LEU A 81 -25.68 6.40 20.18
N THR A 82 -25.90 7.15 21.26
CA THR A 82 -25.14 7.00 22.51
C THR A 82 -25.26 5.58 23.10
N TYR A 83 -26.43 4.96 22.99
CA TYR A 83 -26.64 3.56 23.40
C TYR A 83 -25.95 2.56 22.46
N ALA A 84 -25.97 2.82 21.15
CA ALA A 84 -25.46 1.91 20.13
C ALA A 84 -23.93 1.96 19.96
N THR A 85 -23.28 3.11 20.21
CA THR A 85 -21.84 3.31 19.95
C THR A 85 -20.96 2.20 20.54
N PRO A 86 -21.10 1.78 21.81
CA PRO A 86 -20.24 0.74 22.36
C PRO A 86 -20.38 -0.61 21.65
N ALA A 87 -21.59 -0.94 21.17
CA ALA A 87 -21.83 -2.18 20.43
C ALA A 87 -21.26 -2.10 19.01
N ILE A 88 -21.35 -0.93 18.37
CA ILE A 88 -20.74 -0.67 17.05
C ILE A 88 -19.22 -0.76 17.15
N GLU A 89 -18.59 -0.10 18.13
CA GLU A 89 -17.15 -0.15 18.35
C GLU A 89 -16.65 -1.56 18.65
N ALA A 90 -17.38 -2.32 19.46
CA ALA A 90 -17.06 -3.73 19.72
C ALA A 90 -17.13 -4.57 18.44
N THR A 91 -18.17 -4.38 17.62
CA THR A 91 -18.36 -5.10 16.35
C THR A 91 -17.24 -4.79 15.37
N LEU A 92 -16.90 -3.50 15.20
CA LEU A 92 -15.79 -3.08 14.35
C LEU A 92 -14.44 -3.65 14.82
N SER A 93 -14.20 -3.66 16.12
CA SER A 93 -12.99 -4.23 16.71
C SER A 93 -12.89 -5.74 16.49
N ASP A 94 -14.01 -6.46 16.69
CA ASP A 94 -14.10 -7.91 16.46
C ASP A 94 -13.93 -8.27 14.99
N TYR A 95 -14.57 -7.52 14.10
CA TYR A 95 -14.45 -7.70 12.66
C TYR A 95 -13.00 -7.50 12.22
N ALA A 96 -12.39 -6.38 12.62
CA ALA A 96 -10.99 -6.11 12.35
C ALA A 96 -10.07 -7.19 12.93
N ALA A 97 -10.34 -7.69 14.14
CA ALA A 97 -9.54 -8.76 14.73
C ALA A 97 -9.63 -10.08 13.93
N ARG A 98 -10.77 -10.39 13.32
CA ARG A 98 -11.00 -11.61 12.53
C ARG A 98 -10.47 -11.49 11.10
N HIS A 99 -10.57 -10.32 10.49
CA HIS A 99 -10.36 -10.10 9.06
C HIS A 99 -9.13 -9.25 8.73
N ALA A 100 -8.38 -8.72 9.71
CA ALA A 100 -7.10 -8.04 9.47
C ALA A 100 -6.01 -8.95 8.85
N PHE A 101 -6.23 -10.27 8.82
CA PHE A 101 -5.29 -11.25 8.32
C PHE A 101 -5.93 -12.16 7.27
N PRO A 102 -5.21 -12.51 6.20
CA PRO A 102 -5.68 -13.51 5.23
C PRO A 102 -5.91 -14.90 5.87
N LEU A 103 -5.22 -15.17 6.98
CA LEU A 103 -5.37 -16.38 7.78
C LEU A 103 -6.06 -16.03 9.09
N SER A 104 -6.96 -16.91 9.56
CA SER A 104 -7.61 -16.70 10.85
C SER A 104 -6.57 -16.77 11.98
N VAL A 105 -6.36 -15.64 12.66
CA VAL A 105 -5.48 -15.53 13.82
C VAL A 105 -6.33 -15.26 15.06
N PRO A 106 -6.15 -16.00 16.17
CA PRO A 106 -6.86 -15.71 17.41
C PRO A 106 -6.62 -14.25 17.87
N ALA A 107 -7.65 -13.57 18.36
CA ALA A 107 -7.59 -12.15 18.72
C ALA A 107 -6.44 -11.81 19.70
N SER A 108 -6.14 -12.71 20.64
CA SER A 108 -5.01 -12.58 21.57
C SER A 108 -3.66 -12.58 20.84
N ARG A 109 -3.49 -13.45 19.84
CA ARG A 109 -2.29 -13.56 19.02
C ARG A 109 -2.16 -12.38 18.06
N GLY A 110 -3.25 -11.95 17.44
CA GLY A 110 -3.28 -10.75 16.59
C GLY A 110 -2.89 -9.48 17.36
N SER A 111 -3.30 -9.38 18.64
CA SER A 111 -2.92 -8.26 19.51
C SER A 111 -1.44 -8.26 19.86
N GLN A 112 -0.82 -9.44 20.06
CA GLN A 112 0.63 -9.56 20.23
C GLN A 112 1.37 -9.14 18.95
N LEU A 113 0.95 -9.64 17.80
CA LEU A 113 1.55 -9.30 16.50
C LEU A 113 1.44 -7.81 16.19
N ARG A 114 0.33 -7.15 16.54
CA ARG A 114 0.19 -5.68 16.42
C ARG A 114 1.21 -4.92 17.26
N ARG A 115 1.44 -5.37 18.50
CA ARG A 115 2.45 -4.72 19.36
C ARG A 115 3.85 -4.92 18.79
N VAL A 116 4.15 -6.09 18.22
CA VAL A 116 5.42 -6.35 17.53
C VAL A 116 5.55 -5.45 16.30
N ALA A 117 4.50 -5.28 15.50
CA ALA A 117 4.51 -4.39 14.33
C ALA A 117 4.89 -2.95 14.68
N TYR A 118 4.27 -2.41 15.75
CA TYR A 118 4.59 -1.08 16.26
C TYR A 118 6.07 -0.95 16.67
N LEU A 119 6.57 -1.95 17.40
CA LEU A 119 7.97 -1.98 17.83
C LEU A 119 8.95 -2.11 16.65
N CYS A 120 8.59 -2.87 15.61
CA CYS A 120 9.40 -2.96 14.39
C CYS A 120 9.52 -1.62 13.65
N VAL A 121 8.47 -0.79 13.67
CA VAL A 121 8.50 0.57 13.08
C VAL A 121 9.32 1.53 13.94
N GLU A 122 9.16 1.50 15.27
CA GLU A 122 9.98 2.34 16.16
C GLU A 122 11.48 1.97 16.11
N ALA A 123 11.78 0.69 15.84
CA ALA A 123 13.12 0.13 15.85
C ALA A 123 13.72 0.01 14.43
N GLN A 124 13.33 0.88 13.49
CA GLN A 124 13.65 0.77 12.07
C GLN A 124 15.15 0.64 11.74
N ASP A 125 16.02 1.19 12.61
CA ASP A 125 17.49 1.12 12.51
C ASP A 125 18.15 0.25 13.61
N ALA A 126 17.36 -0.37 14.48
CA ALA A 126 17.87 -1.14 15.60
C ALA A 126 18.31 -2.56 15.19
N SER A 127 19.27 -3.11 15.94
CA SER A 127 19.67 -4.49 15.72
C SER A 127 18.54 -5.47 16.06
N GLU A 128 18.54 -6.64 15.43
CA GLU A 128 17.56 -7.71 15.70
C GLU A 128 17.55 -8.13 17.18
N THR A 129 18.69 -8.01 17.86
CA THR A 129 18.82 -8.25 19.30
C THR A 129 18.14 -7.20 20.17
N GLU A 130 18.14 -5.93 19.75
CA GLU A 130 17.45 -4.84 20.46
C GLU A 130 15.94 -4.91 20.26
N LEU A 131 15.50 -5.22 19.04
CA LEU A 131 14.08 -5.47 18.75
C LEU A 131 13.55 -6.63 19.60
N THR A 132 14.31 -7.74 19.69
CA THR A 132 13.91 -8.90 20.51
C THR A 132 13.79 -8.53 21.99
N LYS A 133 14.72 -7.74 22.53
CA LYS A 133 14.64 -7.23 23.91
C LYS A 133 13.42 -6.34 24.13
N ALA A 134 13.17 -5.39 23.22
CA ALA A 134 12.00 -4.50 23.30
C ALA A 134 10.68 -5.27 23.29
N VAL A 135 10.58 -6.32 22.45
CA VAL A 135 9.42 -7.22 22.41
C VAL A 135 9.29 -8.02 23.71
N CYS A 136 10.39 -8.54 24.27
CA CYS A 136 10.38 -9.25 25.55
C CYS A 136 9.87 -8.36 26.69
N GLU A 137 10.36 -7.12 26.78
CA GLU A 137 9.98 -6.17 27.82
C GLU A 137 8.51 -5.75 27.71
N LYS A 138 8.05 -5.41 26.51
CA LYS A 138 6.69 -4.92 26.28
C LYS A 138 5.63 -6.01 26.40
N LEU A 139 5.91 -7.21 25.90
CA LEU A 139 4.95 -8.33 25.92
C LEU A 139 5.14 -9.26 27.12
N LYS A 140 6.20 -9.07 27.93
CA LYS A 140 6.56 -9.93 29.06
C LYS A 140 6.67 -11.40 28.66
N VAL A 141 7.32 -11.65 27.52
CA VAL A 141 7.55 -12.98 26.95
C VAL A 141 9.03 -13.34 26.98
N SER A 142 9.34 -14.64 26.87
CA SER A 142 10.73 -15.10 26.74
C SER A 142 11.36 -14.69 25.39
N SER A 143 12.71 -14.61 25.33
CA SER A 143 13.45 -14.31 24.08
C SER A 143 13.01 -15.21 22.93
N LYS A 144 12.91 -16.52 23.18
CA LYS A 144 12.49 -17.50 22.17
C LYS A 144 11.06 -17.24 21.66
N ALA A 145 10.15 -16.80 22.53
CA ALA A 145 8.79 -16.47 22.14
C ALA A 145 8.71 -15.12 21.39
N ALA A 146 9.55 -14.15 21.76
CA ALA A 146 9.68 -12.88 21.04
C ALA A 146 10.24 -13.10 19.62
N GLU A 147 11.30 -13.89 19.48
CA GLU A 147 11.87 -14.28 18.17
C GLU A 147 10.82 -14.98 17.29
N ALA A 148 10.05 -15.91 17.86
CA ALA A 148 8.97 -16.58 17.16
C ALA A 148 7.88 -15.59 16.69
N LEU A 149 7.48 -14.64 17.55
CA LEU A 149 6.51 -13.60 17.22
C LEU A 149 7.02 -12.64 16.14
N ILE A 150 8.30 -12.24 16.18
CA ILE A 150 8.92 -11.40 15.16
C ILE A 150 8.96 -12.13 13.82
N LYS A 151 9.33 -13.43 13.83
CA LYS A 151 9.32 -14.26 12.64
C LYS A 151 7.90 -14.40 12.06
N GLU A 152 6.92 -14.70 12.91
CA GLU A 152 5.51 -14.81 12.55
C GLU A 152 4.96 -13.51 11.95
N TYR A 153 5.28 -12.37 12.57
CA TYR A 153 4.98 -11.04 12.03
C TYR A 153 5.57 -10.83 10.64
N ARG A 154 6.87 -11.09 10.44
CA ARG A 154 7.51 -10.94 9.12
C ARG A 154 6.89 -11.84 8.06
N THR A 155 6.52 -13.07 8.41
CA THR A 155 5.86 -14.00 7.48
C THR A 155 4.42 -13.62 7.16
N LEU A 156 3.63 -13.18 8.15
CA LEU A 156 2.21 -12.85 7.93
C LEU A 156 2.03 -11.52 7.22
N PHE A 157 2.89 -10.55 7.51
CA PHE A 157 2.78 -9.19 6.97
C PHE A 157 3.72 -8.94 5.78
N CYS A 158 4.47 -9.94 5.32
CA CYS A 158 5.47 -9.81 4.26
C CYS A 158 6.45 -8.64 4.50
N VAL A 159 6.75 -8.33 5.76
CA VAL A 159 7.61 -7.18 6.16
C VAL A 159 9.10 -7.47 5.94
N GLN A 160 9.41 -8.67 5.44
CA GLN A 160 10.72 -8.87 4.84
C GLN A 160 10.78 -7.95 3.62
N GLN A 161 11.63 -6.92 3.68
CA GLN A 161 12.17 -6.35 2.45
C GLN A 161 12.67 -7.56 1.67
N LEU A 162 11.96 -7.91 0.60
CA LEU A 162 12.49 -8.79 -0.42
C LEU A 162 13.74 -8.07 -0.93
N GLY A 163 14.88 -8.36 -0.32
CA GLY A 163 16.15 -8.10 -0.94
C GLY A 163 16.17 -8.92 -2.21
N ASP A 164 16.23 -8.24 -3.35
CA ASP A 164 16.49 -8.65 -4.74
C ASP A 164 15.93 -9.98 -5.32
N ASP A 165 15.43 -10.93 -4.52
CA ASP A 165 14.88 -12.21 -4.95
C ASP A 165 13.34 -12.16 -5.04
N VAL A 166 12.92 -11.73 -6.22
CA VAL A 166 11.69 -12.05 -6.96
C VAL A 166 10.76 -13.08 -6.30
N PHE A 167 9.62 -12.61 -5.78
CA PHE A 167 8.30 -13.13 -6.14
C PHE A 167 7.30 -11.98 -6.25
N SER A 168 6.60 -11.93 -7.38
CA SER A 168 5.54 -10.97 -7.66
C SER A 168 4.27 -11.35 -6.88
N VAL A 169 4.07 -10.75 -5.72
CA VAL A 169 2.71 -10.56 -5.21
C VAL A 169 2.36 -9.11 -5.44
N SER A 170 1.62 -8.84 -6.52
CA SER A 170 1.04 -7.53 -6.81
C SER A 170 -0.13 -7.31 -5.85
N CYS A 171 0.16 -6.98 -4.59
CA CYS A 171 -0.82 -6.40 -3.67
C CYS A 171 -0.94 -4.91 -4.01
N GLY A 172 -1.84 -4.54 -4.94
CA GLY A 172 -2.40 -3.19 -5.08
C GLY A 172 -1.45 -2.00 -4.86
N GLY A 173 -0.23 -2.05 -5.39
CA GLY A 173 0.76 -0.99 -5.18
C GLY A 173 0.35 0.30 -5.87
N ASN A 174 0.79 1.45 -5.33
CA ASN A 174 0.64 2.77 -5.95
C ASN A 174 0.95 2.68 -7.48
N PRO A 175 0.02 3.05 -8.37
CA PRO A 175 0.19 2.88 -9.82
C PRO A 175 1.42 3.61 -10.36
N ALA A 176 1.82 4.72 -9.75
CA ALA A 176 3.05 5.43 -10.11
C ALA A 176 4.31 4.59 -9.81
N VAL A 177 4.31 3.84 -8.70
CA VAL A 177 5.43 2.95 -8.33
C VAL A 177 5.49 1.74 -9.25
N ALA A 178 4.33 1.20 -9.64
CA ALA A 178 4.26 0.12 -10.62
C ALA A 178 4.77 0.57 -12.00
N TYR A 179 4.36 1.76 -12.45
CA TYR A 179 4.85 2.37 -13.69
C TYR A 179 6.36 2.65 -13.65
N ASP A 180 6.87 3.23 -12.55
CA ASP A 180 8.31 3.47 -12.37
C ASP A 180 9.12 2.18 -12.46
N ARG A 181 8.64 1.08 -11.84
CA ARG A 181 9.30 -0.23 -11.91
C ARG A 181 9.29 -0.79 -13.32
N LEU A 182 8.15 -0.72 -14.01
CA LEU A 182 8.03 -1.13 -15.41
C LEU A 182 9.02 -0.35 -16.29
N MET A 183 9.01 0.98 -16.17
CA MET A 183 9.88 1.85 -16.97
C MET A 183 11.36 1.58 -16.67
N ARG A 184 11.73 1.41 -15.40
CA ARG A 184 13.09 1.05 -15.00
C ARG A 184 13.52 -0.28 -15.61
N ARG A 185 12.66 -1.30 -15.60
CA ARG A 185 12.94 -2.62 -16.20
C ARG A 185 13.13 -2.49 -17.71
N THR A 186 12.25 -1.77 -18.41
CA THR A 186 12.33 -1.57 -19.86
C THR A 186 13.63 -0.87 -20.26
N LEU A 187 13.97 0.23 -19.59
CA LEU A 187 15.18 1.00 -19.88
C LEU A 187 16.46 0.22 -19.53
N LEU A 188 16.44 -0.59 -18.47
CA LEU A 188 17.57 -1.50 -18.15
C LEU A 188 17.76 -2.57 -19.23
N MET A 189 16.68 -3.14 -19.74
CA MET A 189 16.75 -4.12 -20.83
C MET A 189 17.33 -3.51 -22.11
N GLN A 190 16.87 -2.32 -22.50
CA GLN A 190 17.44 -1.57 -23.63
C GLN A 190 18.92 -1.29 -23.43
N ARG A 191 19.33 -0.86 -22.23
CA ARG A 191 20.75 -0.63 -21.91
C ARG A 191 21.58 -1.90 -21.99
N MET A 192 21.02 -3.04 -21.57
CA MET A 192 21.71 -4.33 -21.71
C MET A 192 21.96 -4.67 -23.17
N GLU A 193 20.99 -4.40 -24.05
CA GLU A 193 21.09 -4.61 -25.50
C GLU A 193 22.11 -3.66 -26.16
N GLU A 194 22.19 -2.40 -25.72
CA GLU A 194 23.15 -1.43 -26.26
C GLU A 194 24.60 -1.69 -25.81
N VAL A 195 24.82 -2.16 -24.58
CA VAL A 195 26.16 -2.26 -23.97
C VAL A 195 26.79 -3.64 -24.15
N LEU A 196 25.99 -4.71 -24.15
CA LEU A 196 26.49 -6.07 -24.26
C LEU A 196 26.48 -6.56 -25.70
N THR A 197 27.48 -7.34 -26.06
CA THR A 197 27.44 -8.09 -27.33
C THR A 197 26.30 -9.12 -27.30
N PRO A 198 25.74 -9.53 -28.45
CA PRO A 198 24.63 -10.51 -28.48
C PRO A 198 24.92 -11.79 -27.70
N ARG A 199 26.18 -12.25 -27.71
CA ARG A 199 26.63 -13.43 -26.95
C ARG A 199 26.65 -13.19 -25.43
N GLU A 200 27.14 -12.03 -24.99
CA GLU A 200 27.14 -11.64 -23.57
C GLU A 200 25.72 -11.39 -23.06
N LEU A 201 24.87 -10.76 -23.88
CA LEU A 201 23.47 -10.54 -23.56
C LEU A 201 22.73 -11.86 -23.36
N ASN A 202 22.90 -12.82 -24.28
CA ASN A 202 22.30 -14.14 -24.17
C ASN A 202 22.79 -14.90 -22.93
N LEU A 203 24.08 -14.78 -22.60
CA LEU A 203 24.65 -15.34 -21.37
C LEU A 203 23.96 -14.75 -20.12
N VAL A 204 23.86 -13.43 -20.03
CA VAL A 204 23.27 -12.75 -18.87
C VAL A 204 21.77 -13.04 -18.76
N ARG A 205 21.03 -13.00 -19.87
CA ARG A 205 19.59 -13.32 -19.90
C ARG A 205 19.32 -14.76 -19.48
N SER A 206 20.08 -15.71 -20.02
CA SER A 206 19.90 -17.13 -19.71
C SER A 206 20.30 -17.47 -18.28
N TYR A 207 21.32 -16.81 -17.72
CA TYR A 207 21.68 -16.97 -16.31
C TYR A 207 20.64 -16.39 -15.35
N LEU A 208 20.05 -15.23 -15.70
CA LEU A 208 19.04 -14.55 -14.87
C LEU A 208 17.60 -15.01 -15.14
N GLY A 209 17.39 -15.97 -16.05
CA GLY A 209 16.05 -16.44 -16.44
C GLY A 209 15.21 -15.42 -17.24
N ILE A 210 15.82 -14.32 -17.71
CA ILE A 210 15.09 -13.23 -18.36
C ILE A 210 14.67 -13.63 -19.79
N GLY A 211 13.36 -13.84 -19.97
CA GLY A 211 12.77 -14.25 -21.25
C GLY A 211 12.85 -15.75 -21.53
N GLN A 212 13.10 -16.55 -20.49
CA GLN A 212 12.97 -18.01 -20.55
C GLN A 212 11.52 -18.41 -20.22
N PRO A 213 10.98 -19.49 -20.82
CA PRO A 213 9.58 -19.90 -20.65
C PRO A 213 9.16 -20.15 -19.19
N ASP A 214 10.08 -20.60 -18.33
CA ASP A 214 9.82 -20.85 -16.90
C ASP A 214 10.45 -19.79 -15.97
N GLU A 215 11.05 -18.72 -16.53
CA GLU A 215 11.85 -17.71 -15.81
C GLU A 215 12.99 -18.29 -14.94
N VAL A 216 13.34 -19.57 -15.10
CA VAL A 216 14.44 -20.23 -14.38
C VAL A 216 15.77 -19.94 -15.07
N GLY A 217 16.76 -19.50 -14.29
CA GLY A 217 18.13 -19.29 -14.73
C GLY A 217 18.91 -20.59 -14.93
N MET A 218 19.77 -20.62 -15.95
CA MET A 218 20.69 -21.74 -16.20
C MET A 218 21.95 -21.63 -15.35
N THR A 219 22.50 -22.77 -14.94
CA THR A 219 23.79 -22.83 -14.25
C THR A 219 24.96 -22.52 -15.20
N PHE A 220 26.13 -22.12 -14.67
CA PHE A 220 27.31 -21.88 -15.51
C PHE A 220 27.79 -23.13 -16.27
N GLN A 221 27.48 -24.33 -15.77
CA GLN A 221 27.79 -25.58 -16.44
C GLN A 221 26.90 -25.79 -17.67
N GLU A 222 25.59 -25.57 -17.53
CA GLU A 222 24.63 -25.61 -18.65
C GLU A 222 24.93 -24.50 -19.66
N LEU A 223 25.23 -23.28 -19.20
CA LEU A 223 25.58 -22.15 -20.06
C LEU A 223 26.87 -22.38 -20.83
N ALA A 224 27.85 -23.07 -20.25
CA ALA A 224 29.08 -23.40 -20.95
C ALA A 224 28.83 -24.33 -22.12
N ILE A 225 27.92 -25.30 -21.97
CA ILE A 225 27.51 -26.21 -23.04
C ILE A 225 26.64 -25.46 -24.07
N TYR A 226 25.61 -24.76 -23.60
CA TYR A 226 24.62 -24.08 -24.44
C TYR A 226 25.22 -22.96 -25.30
N LEU A 227 26.18 -22.19 -24.75
CA LEU A 227 26.81 -21.06 -25.43
C LEU A 227 28.26 -21.34 -25.86
N ASN A 228 28.70 -22.60 -25.82
CA ASN A 228 30.02 -23.07 -26.23
C ASN A 228 31.18 -22.27 -25.60
N TYR A 229 31.17 -22.14 -24.28
CA TYR A 229 32.32 -21.64 -23.52
C TYR A 229 33.28 -22.78 -23.17
N ASN A 230 34.56 -22.44 -22.96
CA ASN A 230 35.61 -23.38 -22.54
C ASN A 230 35.44 -23.79 -21.07
N GLY A 231 34.33 -24.44 -20.75
CA GLY A 231 33.96 -24.87 -19.41
C GLY A 231 33.23 -23.81 -18.56
N PRO A 232 32.74 -24.21 -17.37
CA PRO A 232 31.94 -23.37 -16.49
C PRO A 232 32.68 -22.12 -16.01
N SER A 233 33.97 -22.24 -15.70
CA SER A 233 34.80 -21.10 -15.29
C SER A 233 34.96 -20.05 -16.40
N GLY A 234 34.94 -20.48 -17.67
CA GLY A 234 34.95 -19.58 -18.83
C GLY A 234 33.66 -18.78 -18.95
N ALA A 235 32.52 -19.45 -18.77
CA ALA A 235 31.20 -18.81 -18.76
C ALA A 235 31.06 -17.82 -17.57
N GLU A 236 31.49 -18.22 -16.37
CA GLU A 236 31.48 -17.35 -15.19
C GLU A 236 32.36 -16.10 -15.38
N LYS A 237 33.56 -16.27 -15.95
CA LYS A 237 34.46 -15.13 -16.24
C LYS A 237 33.85 -14.18 -17.27
N ALA A 238 33.22 -14.71 -18.32
CA ALA A 238 32.51 -13.91 -19.31
C ALA A 238 31.33 -13.16 -18.68
N TYR A 239 30.56 -13.83 -17.83
CA TYR A 239 29.44 -13.23 -17.09
C TYR A 239 29.89 -12.07 -16.19
N LYS A 240 30.95 -12.28 -15.39
CA LYS A 240 31.54 -11.23 -14.54
C LYS A 240 32.02 -10.02 -15.36
N THR A 241 32.62 -10.29 -16.51
CA THR A 241 33.09 -9.24 -17.43
C THR A 241 31.91 -8.44 -18.02
N ALA A 242 30.84 -9.12 -18.44
CA ALA A 242 29.61 -8.50 -18.93
C ALA A 242 28.97 -7.60 -17.84
N LEU A 243 28.87 -8.08 -16.60
CA LEU A 243 28.38 -7.27 -15.48
C LEU A 243 29.25 -6.05 -15.21
N GLN A 244 30.56 -6.17 -15.32
CA GLN A 244 31.47 -5.04 -15.13
C GLN A 244 31.31 -3.98 -16.24
N LYS A 245 31.13 -4.40 -17.50
CA LYS A 245 30.79 -3.51 -18.62
C LYS A 245 29.46 -2.79 -18.38
N LEU A 246 28.43 -3.52 -17.94
CA LEU A 246 27.13 -2.95 -17.61
C LEU A 246 27.23 -1.92 -16.49
N ARG A 247 27.90 -2.24 -15.37
CA ARG A 247 28.06 -1.31 -14.24
C ARG A 247 28.75 -0.01 -14.64
N LYS A 248 29.78 -0.08 -15.50
CA LYS A 248 30.51 1.10 -15.97
C LYS A 248 29.65 2.03 -16.82
N ASN A 249 28.73 1.47 -17.61
CA ASN A 249 27.86 2.21 -18.53
C ASN A 249 26.41 2.33 -18.02
N LEU A 250 26.12 1.95 -16.78
CA LEU A 250 24.75 1.86 -16.27
C LEU A 250 24.06 3.22 -16.26
N TYR A 251 24.80 4.26 -15.87
CA TYR A 251 24.25 5.61 -15.68
C TYR A 251 24.39 6.51 -16.91
N SER A 252 24.76 5.97 -18.08
CA SER A 252 24.81 6.72 -19.34
C SER A 252 23.56 6.49 -20.20
N GLY A 253 23.36 7.36 -21.19
CA GLY A 253 22.24 7.31 -22.14
C GLY A 253 20.84 7.46 -21.51
N THR A 254 19.84 6.83 -22.13
CA THR A 254 18.40 6.96 -21.81
C THR A 254 18.07 6.59 -20.37
N TYR A 255 18.68 5.53 -19.80
CA TYR A 255 18.46 5.15 -18.41
C TYR A 255 19.04 6.17 -17.42
N GLY A 256 20.23 6.71 -17.72
CA GLY A 256 20.84 7.77 -16.94
C GLY A 256 20.01 9.05 -16.92
N GLN A 257 19.49 9.45 -18.09
CA GLN A 257 18.59 10.60 -18.25
C GLN A 257 17.26 10.39 -17.50
N TRP A 258 16.68 9.20 -17.58
CA TRP A 258 15.47 8.87 -16.83
C TRP A 258 15.71 8.94 -15.31
N LEU A 259 16.85 8.42 -14.84
CA LEU A 259 17.18 8.45 -13.42
C LEU A 259 17.44 9.88 -12.91
N SER A 260 18.06 10.74 -13.72
CA SER A 260 18.27 12.16 -13.36
C SER A 260 16.95 12.92 -13.31
N ALA A 261 16.04 12.70 -14.27
CA ALA A 261 14.71 13.27 -14.27
C ALA A 261 13.89 12.83 -13.04
N GLN A 262 13.92 11.54 -12.69
CA GLN A 262 13.26 11.01 -11.49
C GLN A 262 13.80 11.62 -10.19
N ARG A 263 15.13 11.84 -10.10
CA ARG A 263 15.73 12.54 -8.96
C ARG A 263 15.26 13.99 -8.86
N ALA A 264 15.18 14.69 -9.98
CA ALA A 264 14.69 16.07 -10.03
C ALA A 264 13.22 16.17 -9.60
N ILE A 265 12.36 15.24 -10.06
CA ILE A 265 10.94 15.17 -9.66
C ILE A 265 10.80 14.94 -8.16
N ARG A 266 11.57 14.01 -7.59
CA ARG A 266 11.54 13.72 -6.14
C ARG A 266 12.04 14.90 -5.31
N ALA A 267 13.10 15.58 -5.76
CA ALA A 267 13.60 16.79 -5.10
C ALA A 267 12.55 17.90 -5.10
N ALA A 268 11.94 18.18 -6.26
CA ALA A 268 10.88 19.18 -6.39
C ALA A 268 9.64 18.85 -5.51
N LYS A 269 9.28 17.56 -5.41
CA LYS A 269 8.19 17.11 -4.53
C LYS A 269 8.53 17.32 -3.06
N ALA A 270 9.74 16.98 -2.63
CA ALA A 270 10.19 17.19 -1.26
C ALA A 270 10.27 18.68 -0.89
N GLU A 271 10.71 19.54 -1.82
CA GLU A 271 10.69 20.99 -1.65
C GLU A 271 9.26 21.54 -1.53
N ALA A 272 8.32 21.06 -2.34
CA ALA A 272 6.92 21.45 -2.26
C ALA A 272 6.26 21.01 -0.95
N GLU A 273 6.57 19.80 -0.46
CA GLU A 273 6.09 19.30 0.83
C GLU A 273 6.69 20.07 2.01
N ALA A 274 7.99 20.40 1.98
CA ALA A 274 8.65 21.22 2.99
C ALA A 274 8.07 22.65 3.07
N ASN A 275 7.76 23.25 1.93
CA ASN A 275 7.16 24.59 1.85
C ASN A 275 5.68 24.61 2.28
N SER A 276 5.00 23.46 2.27
CA SER A 276 3.60 23.36 2.70
C SER A 276 3.40 23.44 4.23
N GLY A 277 4.48 23.33 5.01
CA GLY A 277 4.46 23.46 6.48
C GLY A 277 4.16 24.86 7.03
N GLN A 278 4.00 25.88 6.17
CA GLN A 278 3.73 27.26 6.57
C GLN A 278 2.34 27.80 6.23
N TYR A 279 1.43 26.98 5.69
CA TYR A 279 0.03 27.37 5.49
C TYR A 279 -0.90 26.52 6.36
N THR A 280 -1.37 27.08 7.46
CA THR A 280 -2.56 26.62 8.18
C THR A 280 -3.72 26.59 7.19
N THR A 281 -4.25 25.40 6.89
CA THR A 281 -5.41 25.17 6.02
C THR A 281 -6.63 25.99 6.45
N PRO A 282 -7.13 26.94 5.63
CA PRO A 282 -8.53 27.32 5.66
C PRO A 282 -9.33 26.37 4.76
N GLN A 283 -10.61 26.21 5.08
CA GLN A 283 -11.56 25.30 4.44
C GLN A 283 -11.51 25.31 2.90
N ARG A 284 -11.43 24.12 2.29
CA ARG A 284 -11.46 23.93 0.83
C ARG A 284 -12.79 24.42 0.27
N THR A 285 -12.72 25.38 -0.64
CA THR A 285 -13.85 25.85 -1.45
C THR A 285 -13.61 25.48 -2.91
N TRP A 286 -14.68 25.44 -3.71
CA TRP A 286 -14.76 25.06 -5.13
C TRP A 286 -13.66 25.59 -6.07
N LEU A 287 -12.97 26.68 -5.70
CA LEU A 287 -11.80 27.21 -6.40
C LEU A 287 -10.57 26.28 -6.34
N ASP A 288 -10.44 25.47 -5.28
CA ASP A 288 -9.34 24.50 -5.13
C ASP A 288 -9.46 23.31 -6.09
N GLU A 289 -10.68 22.93 -6.49
CA GLU A 289 -10.89 21.89 -7.50
C GLU A 289 -10.40 22.35 -8.87
N LYS A 290 -10.53 23.64 -9.17
CA LYS A 290 -9.98 24.23 -10.41
C LYS A 290 -8.45 24.24 -10.38
N ALA A 291 -7.84 24.55 -9.22
CA ALA A 291 -6.38 24.49 -9.06
C ALA A 291 -5.83 23.06 -9.09
N LEU A 292 -6.57 22.07 -8.55
CA LEU A 292 -6.24 20.65 -8.67
C LEU A 292 -6.40 20.16 -10.10
N MET A 293 -7.43 20.61 -10.81
CA MET A 293 -7.63 20.32 -12.24
C MET A 293 -6.53 20.95 -13.08
N GLU A 294 -6.11 22.17 -12.80
CA GLU A 294 -4.97 22.84 -13.44
C GLU A 294 -3.65 22.11 -13.16
N ARG A 295 -3.43 21.62 -11.92
CA ARG A 295 -2.26 20.78 -11.58
C ARG A 295 -2.29 19.45 -12.32
N PHE A 296 -3.44 18.80 -12.37
CA PHE A 296 -3.62 17.54 -13.10
C PHE A 296 -3.40 17.75 -14.61
N ILE A 297 -3.88 18.85 -15.18
CA ILE A 297 -3.62 19.25 -16.56
C ILE A 297 -2.11 19.51 -16.75
N CYS A 298 -1.43 20.19 -15.83
CA CYS A 298 0.01 20.39 -15.90
C CYS A 298 0.80 19.07 -15.84
N GLU A 299 0.40 18.12 -14.99
CA GLU A 299 1.03 16.79 -14.91
C GLU A 299 0.78 15.98 -16.18
N VAL A 300 -0.45 15.98 -16.70
CA VAL A 300 -0.80 15.31 -17.97
C VAL A 300 -0.06 15.94 -19.15
N VAL A 301 0.03 17.27 -19.23
CA VAL A 301 0.80 17.98 -20.26
C VAL A 301 2.29 17.67 -20.14
N SER A 302 2.82 17.54 -18.92
CA SER A 302 4.21 17.15 -18.69
C SER A 302 4.47 15.71 -19.14
N LEU A 303 3.55 14.79 -18.83
CA LEU A 303 3.60 13.39 -19.29
C LEU A 303 3.48 13.27 -20.81
N ILE A 304 2.58 14.02 -21.45
CA ILE A 304 2.45 14.07 -22.92
C ILE A 304 3.74 14.61 -23.54
N ARG A 305 4.35 15.64 -22.95
CA ARG A 305 5.59 16.23 -23.47
C ARG A 305 6.78 15.28 -23.32
N VAL A 306 6.86 14.58 -22.19
CA VAL A 306 7.85 13.51 -21.97
C VAL A 306 7.64 12.37 -22.96
N HIS A 307 6.40 11.91 -23.15
CA HIS A 307 6.08 10.86 -24.11
C HIS A 307 6.42 11.29 -25.54
N LYS A 308 6.10 12.52 -25.93
CA LYS A 308 6.45 13.08 -27.25
C LYS A 308 7.95 13.17 -27.48
N ILE A 309 8.73 13.59 -26.47
CA ILE A 309 10.20 13.58 -26.56
C ILE A 309 10.72 12.17 -26.80
N PHE A 310 10.12 11.15 -26.17
CA PHE A 310 10.51 9.75 -26.38
C PHE A 310 10.03 9.17 -27.72
N SER A 311 8.87 9.60 -28.23
CA SER A 311 8.38 9.20 -29.56
C SER A 311 9.20 9.84 -30.69
N ASP A 312 9.54 11.13 -30.58
CA ASP A 312 10.35 11.85 -31.57
C ASP A 312 11.80 11.30 -31.64
N THR A 313 12.31 10.67 -30.57
CA THR A 313 13.59 9.95 -30.59
C THR A 313 13.51 8.57 -31.22
N LEU A 314 12.36 7.91 -31.16
CA LEU A 314 12.11 6.59 -31.75
C LEU A 314 11.91 6.67 -33.27
N GLU A 315 11.24 7.71 -33.76
CA GLU A 315 11.03 7.90 -35.21
C GLU A 315 12.33 8.28 -35.96
N LYS A 316 13.26 8.98 -35.30
CA LYS A 316 14.57 9.35 -35.88
C LYS A 316 15.58 8.21 -35.97
N GLU A 317 15.31 7.05 -35.36
CA GLU A 317 16.12 5.84 -35.50
C GLU A 317 15.59 4.90 -36.60
N THR A 318 14.46 5.24 -37.24
CA THR A 318 13.80 4.45 -38.29
C THR A 318 13.85 5.05 -39.70
N GLU A 319 14.52 6.19 -39.89
CA GLU A 319 14.90 6.76 -41.20
C GLU A 319 16.42 6.61 -41.45
#